data_AF-A0A1L9X082-F1
#
_entry.id   AF-A0A1L9X082-F1
#
_cell.length_a   1.000
_cell.length_b   1.000
_cell.length_c   1.000
_cell.angle_alpha   90.00
_cell.angle_beta   90.00
_cell.angle_gamma   90.00
#
_symmetry.space_group_name_H-M   'P 1'
#
loop_
_entity.id
_entity.type
_entity.pdbx_description
1 polymer ?
#
loop_
_entity_poly.entity_id
_entity_poly.type
_entity_poly.pdbx_seq_one_letter_code
_entity_poly.pdbx_strand_id
1 'polypeptide(L)'
;MPSKGISVYSYISPAVEGYEVGFSIPGEDVLHTPAQNFTPRRLELDSANIPGADNFTGRCEWKVFRYGEVVASAYNDINTLTGKLTGGEMVSTQDFHPIVLEDAIITYGFYNAGRGEVGLTKRDQCYVTICSSGNRAWMGDLAPVGSMEAQKPFSRFALAAPHDNGMNSMDSCDAVFQHLDGDMLAAVRELVPMLAHIRHIPDGFLMEKLPHIVYGLAITQKKEIAVMLNMGARYFEFRPAKLLPIFQKISSLPDTYYFQHACIPGLAFDAFLRAQVAFLDENPTEIVTVHIRWDNIVAECERPTEEQIGELLTEACATTAVQPLTWGGRECFSQPIDELRSTGKRLICVIEADKYDSWTAEAYATLSADSILARFEGMTTEGQESSDLTVLQCQATSQSIKEVMLYSVVEAGAVSSCLTSTKAALDTRTLPWIRENALERLQAERTIVIMNDFIDGATTDTSILLSKQRLAL
;
A
#
# COMPACT_ATOMS: atom_id res chain seq x y z
N MET A 1 22.40 -29.14 -10.70
CA MET A 1 20.97 -29.37 -10.91
C MET A 1 20.30 -28.02 -11.04
N PRO A 2 19.33 -27.82 -11.96
CA PRO A 2 18.57 -26.57 -12.01
C PRO A 2 17.93 -26.24 -10.66
N SER A 3 18.01 -24.98 -10.25
CA SER A 3 17.40 -24.49 -9.00
C SER A 3 16.81 -23.09 -9.18
N LYS A 4 15.85 -22.75 -8.32
CA LYS A 4 15.28 -21.41 -8.24
C LYS A 4 15.23 -20.94 -6.79
N GLY A 5 15.87 -19.81 -6.55
CA GLY A 5 15.89 -19.18 -5.23
C GLY A 5 14.60 -18.44 -4.90
N ILE A 6 14.14 -18.58 -3.66
CA ILE A 6 12.96 -17.90 -3.11
C ILE A 6 13.37 -17.17 -1.82
N SER A 7 12.96 -15.92 -1.67
CA SER A 7 13.10 -15.15 -0.43
C SER A 7 11.74 -15.07 0.24
N VAL A 8 11.65 -15.53 1.49
CA VAL A 8 10.40 -15.56 2.25
C VAL A 8 10.46 -14.59 3.42
N TYR A 9 9.33 -13.91 3.66
CA TYR A 9 9.21 -12.83 4.61
C TYR A 9 7.93 -13.01 5.43
N SER A 10 7.97 -12.72 6.71
CA SER A 10 6.74 -12.66 7.50
C SER A 10 6.73 -11.56 8.54
N TYR A 11 5.53 -11.14 8.89
CA TYR A 11 5.26 -10.31 10.05
C TYR A 11 4.05 -10.87 10.80
N ILE A 12 4.17 -11.11 12.10
CA ILE A 12 3.09 -11.58 12.95
C ILE A 12 2.93 -10.56 14.08
N SER A 13 1.77 -9.91 14.11
CA SER A 13 1.47 -8.89 15.12
C SER A 13 1.65 -9.44 16.53
N PRO A 14 2.28 -8.68 17.45
CA PRO A 14 2.34 -9.08 18.85
C PRO A 14 0.98 -9.06 19.55
N ALA A 15 -0.06 -8.51 18.91
CA ALA A 15 -1.42 -8.45 19.43
C ALA A 15 -2.28 -9.68 19.04
N VAL A 16 -1.73 -10.67 18.35
CA VAL A 16 -2.40 -11.95 18.07
C VAL A 16 -1.63 -13.10 18.73
N GLU A 17 -2.36 -14.07 19.29
CA GLU A 17 -1.77 -15.18 20.04
C GLU A 17 -1.83 -16.50 19.24
N GLY A 18 -0.79 -17.33 19.40
CA GLY A 18 -0.74 -18.67 18.81
C GLY A 18 -0.51 -18.73 17.31
N TYR A 19 -0.21 -17.61 16.65
CA TYR A 19 0.02 -17.56 15.20
C TYR A 19 1.48 -17.83 14.81
N GLU A 20 1.66 -18.63 13.77
CA GLU A 20 2.94 -18.93 13.12
C GLU A 20 2.76 -18.97 11.59
N VAL A 21 3.84 -18.74 10.84
CA VAL A 21 3.84 -18.83 9.37
C VAL A 21 4.88 -19.85 8.92
N GLY A 22 4.45 -20.93 8.30
CA GLY A 22 5.32 -21.89 7.64
C GLY A 22 5.52 -21.54 6.16
N PHE A 23 6.73 -21.75 5.65
CA PHE A 23 7.04 -21.77 4.23
C PHE A 23 7.70 -23.10 3.89
N SER A 24 7.26 -23.73 2.81
CA SER A 24 7.68 -25.08 2.42
C SER A 24 8.00 -25.16 0.93
N ILE A 25 9.10 -25.84 0.63
CA ILE A 25 9.49 -26.30 -0.72
C ILE A 25 9.94 -27.78 -0.64
N PRO A 26 10.00 -28.51 -1.76
CA PRO A 26 10.65 -29.82 -1.80
C PRO A 26 12.02 -29.86 -1.11
N GLY A 27 12.08 -30.58 0.02
CA GLY A 27 13.30 -30.82 0.80
C GLY A 27 13.63 -29.78 1.88
N GLU A 28 12.85 -28.70 2.02
CA GLU A 28 13.11 -27.66 3.02
C GLU A 28 11.80 -27.01 3.51
N ASP A 29 11.66 -26.93 4.84
CA ASP A 29 10.55 -26.25 5.51
C ASP A 29 11.12 -25.26 6.54
N VAL A 30 10.53 -24.06 6.62
CA VAL A 30 10.87 -23.05 7.63
C VAL A 30 9.62 -22.56 8.32
N LEU A 31 9.69 -22.43 9.66
CA LEU A 31 8.61 -21.88 10.48
C LEU A 31 9.04 -20.53 11.05
N HIS A 32 8.19 -19.53 10.87
CA HIS A 32 8.34 -18.18 11.38
C HIS A 32 7.36 -17.92 12.52
N THR A 33 7.89 -17.33 13.58
CA THR A 33 7.22 -16.92 14.81
C THR A 33 7.37 -15.39 14.97
N PRO A 34 6.62 -14.74 15.87
CA PRO A 34 6.77 -13.30 16.12
C PRO A 34 8.21 -12.86 16.45
N ALA A 35 9.01 -13.74 17.07
CA ALA A 35 10.41 -13.47 17.39
C ALA A 35 11.32 -13.31 16.15
N GLN A 36 10.84 -13.71 14.97
CA GLN A 36 11.56 -13.64 13.70
C GLN A 36 11.00 -12.55 12.78
N ASN A 37 10.11 -11.69 13.27
CA ASN A 37 9.60 -10.55 12.51
C ASN A 37 10.75 -9.73 11.88
N PHE A 38 10.54 -9.26 10.65
CA PHE A 38 11.52 -8.53 9.83
C PHE A 38 12.81 -9.30 9.48
N THR A 39 12.87 -10.61 9.77
CA THR A 39 14.00 -11.45 9.39
C THR A 39 13.65 -12.29 8.15
N PRO A 40 14.25 -12.00 6.97
CA PRO A 40 13.99 -12.81 5.79
C PRO A 40 14.69 -14.18 5.87
N ARG A 41 14.10 -15.19 5.23
CA ARG A 41 14.75 -16.47 4.95
C ARG A 41 14.91 -16.71 3.46
N ARG A 42 15.86 -17.55 3.11
CA ARG A 42 16.19 -17.91 1.72
C ARG A 42 16.00 -19.40 1.58
N LEU A 43 15.08 -19.80 0.72
CA LEU A 43 14.82 -21.19 0.35
C LEU A 43 15.38 -21.44 -1.05
N GLU A 44 15.84 -22.65 -1.34
CA GLU A 44 16.37 -23.00 -2.66
C GLU A 44 15.63 -24.21 -3.24
N LEU A 45 14.75 -23.95 -4.22
CA LEU A 45 13.99 -24.99 -4.89
C LEU A 45 14.90 -25.72 -5.89
N ASP A 46 15.52 -26.81 -5.46
CA ASP A 46 16.41 -27.63 -6.27
C ASP A 46 15.65 -28.81 -6.91
N SER A 47 15.84 -29.00 -8.22
CA SER A 47 15.31 -30.17 -8.94
C SER A 47 15.76 -31.52 -8.37
N ALA A 48 16.88 -31.58 -7.65
CA ALA A 48 17.30 -32.79 -6.95
C ALA A 48 16.30 -33.28 -5.88
N ASN A 49 15.49 -32.37 -5.34
CA ASN A 49 14.49 -32.67 -4.32
C ASN A 49 13.09 -32.92 -4.92
N ILE A 50 12.94 -32.81 -6.24
CA ILE A 50 11.67 -32.98 -6.94
C ILE A 50 11.56 -34.44 -7.44
N PRO A 51 10.50 -35.19 -7.09
CA PRO A 51 10.33 -36.55 -7.57
C PRO A 51 10.17 -36.63 -9.10
N GLY A 52 11.00 -37.48 -9.73
CA GLY A 52 10.99 -37.77 -11.17
C GLY A 52 12.19 -37.19 -11.91
N ALA A 53 12.89 -38.01 -12.70
CA ALA A 53 14.15 -37.62 -13.36
C ALA A 53 14.00 -36.45 -14.37
N ASP A 54 12.82 -36.31 -14.98
CA ASP A 54 12.50 -35.26 -15.94
C ASP A 54 11.49 -34.23 -15.39
N ASN A 55 11.24 -34.23 -14.07
CA ASN A 55 10.33 -33.29 -13.43
C ASN A 55 11.11 -32.11 -12.84
N PHE A 56 10.87 -30.92 -13.40
CA PHE A 56 11.49 -29.67 -12.95
C PHE A 56 10.53 -28.76 -12.19
N THR A 57 9.32 -29.21 -11.90
CA THR A 57 8.29 -28.37 -11.26
C THR A 57 8.16 -28.73 -9.79
N GLY A 58 8.43 -27.75 -8.93
CA GLY A 58 8.33 -27.89 -7.49
C GLY A 58 7.41 -26.85 -6.89
N ARG A 59 6.73 -27.22 -5.80
CA ARG A 59 5.76 -26.35 -5.13
C ARG A 59 6.44 -25.49 -4.08
N CYS A 60 6.21 -24.18 -4.13
CA CYS A 60 6.42 -23.27 -3.01
C CYS A 60 5.07 -22.99 -2.36
N GLU A 61 4.95 -23.25 -1.07
CA GLU A 61 3.71 -23.10 -0.31
C GLU A 61 3.99 -22.31 0.97
N TRP A 62 3.01 -21.49 1.39
CA TRP A 62 2.97 -20.96 2.75
C TRP A 62 1.72 -21.45 3.47
N LYS A 63 1.84 -21.60 4.79
CA LYS A 63 0.73 -21.94 5.70
C LYS A 63 0.75 -21.01 6.89
N VAL A 64 -0.42 -20.54 7.29
CA VAL A 64 -0.60 -19.86 8.58
C VAL A 64 -1.20 -20.86 9.55
N PHE A 65 -0.54 -21.01 10.69
CA PHE A 65 -0.98 -21.84 11.79
C PHE A 65 -1.56 -20.96 12.91
N ARG A 66 -2.61 -21.44 13.57
CA ARG A 66 -3.16 -20.87 14.81
C ARG A 66 -3.26 -22.01 15.82
N TYR A 67 -2.46 -21.95 16.89
CA TYR A 67 -2.35 -23.01 17.90
C TYR A 67 -2.04 -24.40 17.30
N GLY A 68 -1.20 -24.43 16.26
CA GLY A 68 -0.79 -25.65 15.55
C GLY A 68 -1.74 -26.10 14.43
N GLU A 69 -2.93 -25.51 14.31
CA GLU A 69 -3.89 -25.82 13.24
C GLU A 69 -3.72 -24.90 12.03
N VAL A 70 -3.79 -25.43 10.82
CA VAL A 70 -3.72 -24.61 9.59
C VAL A 70 -5.02 -23.84 9.41
N VAL A 71 -4.93 -22.51 9.37
CA VAL A 71 -6.09 -21.62 9.17
C VAL A 71 -6.10 -20.93 7.80
N ALA A 72 -4.96 -20.89 7.12
CA ALA A 72 -4.84 -20.39 5.76
C ALA A 72 -3.60 -20.98 5.07
N SER A 73 -3.64 -21.06 3.75
CA SER A 73 -2.50 -21.47 2.93
C SER A 73 -2.65 -20.94 1.52
N ALA A 74 -1.53 -20.74 0.83
CA ALA A 74 -1.54 -20.68 -0.63
C ALA A 74 -0.23 -21.19 -1.23
N TYR A 75 -0.24 -21.53 -2.52
CA TYR A 75 0.94 -22.07 -3.18
C TYR A 75 1.13 -21.59 -4.63
N ASN A 76 2.37 -21.75 -5.11
CA ASN A 76 2.73 -21.69 -6.53
C ASN A 76 3.57 -22.90 -6.93
N ASP A 77 3.36 -23.37 -8.15
CA ASP A 77 4.20 -24.39 -8.78
C ASP A 77 5.21 -23.70 -9.71
N ILE A 78 6.51 -23.89 -9.42
CA ILE A 78 7.62 -23.17 -10.04
C ILE A 78 8.49 -24.17 -10.80
N ASN A 79 8.78 -23.85 -12.06
CA ASN A 79 9.70 -24.64 -12.86
C ASN A 79 11.15 -24.21 -12.59
N THR A 80 11.98 -25.08 -12.01
CA THR A 80 13.36 -24.80 -11.61
C THR A 80 14.32 -24.56 -12.77
N LEU A 81 13.98 -25.01 -13.98
CA LEU A 81 14.78 -24.78 -15.19
C LEU A 81 14.55 -23.37 -15.77
N THR A 82 13.30 -22.90 -15.77
CA THR A 82 12.90 -21.64 -16.40
C THR A 82 12.71 -20.49 -15.40
N GLY A 83 12.49 -20.80 -14.12
CA GLY A 83 12.08 -19.87 -13.08
C GLY A 83 10.62 -19.38 -13.21
N LYS A 84 9.87 -19.89 -14.18
CA LYS A 84 8.49 -19.46 -14.44
C LYS A 84 7.49 -20.21 -13.57
N LEU A 85 6.39 -19.53 -13.25
CA LEU A 85 5.21 -20.19 -12.69
C LEU A 85 4.60 -21.13 -13.73
N THR A 86 4.16 -22.28 -13.27
CA THR A 86 3.45 -23.32 -14.05
C THR A 86 2.04 -23.56 -13.55
N GLY A 87 1.72 -23.06 -12.35
CA GLY A 87 0.40 -23.16 -11.71
C GLY A 87 0.43 -22.53 -10.32
N GLY A 88 -0.71 -22.59 -9.63
CA GLY A 88 -0.86 -22.11 -8.26
C GLY A 88 -2.06 -21.20 -8.04
N GLU A 89 -2.13 -20.64 -6.84
CA GLU A 89 -3.21 -19.77 -6.35
C GLU A 89 -2.78 -18.30 -6.31
N MET A 90 -1.50 -18.03 -6.52
CA MET A 90 -0.87 -16.71 -6.47
C MET A 90 -0.23 -16.39 -7.83
N VAL A 91 -0.98 -16.59 -8.92
CA VAL A 91 -0.46 -16.48 -10.30
C VAL A 91 -0.68 -15.09 -10.89
N SER A 92 -1.63 -14.34 -10.33
CA SER A 92 -1.87 -12.93 -10.57
C SER A 92 -1.80 -12.17 -9.26
N THR A 93 -1.32 -10.93 -9.34
CA THR A 93 -1.28 -10.05 -8.18
C THR A 93 -2.69 -9.65 -7.72
N GLN A 94 -3.68 -9.78 -8.61
CA GLN A 94 -5.11 -9.66 -8.29
C GLN A 94 -5.59 -10.76 -7.32
N ASP A 95 -4.92 -11.91 -7.28
CA ASP A 95 -5.29 -13.06 -6.44
C ASP A 95 -4.92 -12.87 -4.96
N PHE A 96 -4.31 -11.72 -4.62
CA PHE A 96 -3.80 -11.42 -3.28
C PHE A 96 -4.89 -10.83 -2.38
N HIS A 97 -5.97 -11.60 -2.21
CA HIS A 97 -7.09 -11.22 -1.37
C HIS A 97 -6.78 -11.42 0.13
N PRO A 98 -7.00 -10.42 0.98
CA PRO A 98 -6.88 -10.58 2.43
C PRO A 98 -7.78 -11.70 2.96
N ILE A 99 -7.27 -12.51 3.88
CA ILE A 99 -8.05 -13.53 4.59
C ILE A 99 -8.41 -12.95 5.95
N VAL A 100 -9.71 -12.73 6.18
CA VAL A 100 -10.25 -12.15 7.41
C VAL A 100 -10.74 -13.29 8.31
N LEU A 101 -10.13 -13.41 9.48
CA LEU A 101 -10.53 -14.31 10.56
C LEU A 101 -11.18 -13.49 11.69
N GLU A 102 -11.70 -14.17 12.71
CA GLU A 102 -12.34 -13.51 13.86
C GLU A 102 -11.39 -12.54 14.60
N ASP A 103 -10.16 -12.98 14.85
CA ASP A 103 -9.16 -12.26 15.64
C ASP A 103 -7.99 -11.70 14.81
N ALA A 104 -7.91 -12.02 13.52
CA ALA A 104 -6.77 -11.65 12.68
C ALA A 104 -7.14 -11.35 11.23
N ILE A 105 -6.30 -10.54 10.57
CA ILE A 105 -6.32 -10.30 9.12
C ILE A 105 -4.97 -10.75 8.57
N ILE A 106 -5.00 -11.70 7.63
CA ILE A 106 -3.81 -12.24 6.95
C ILE A 106 -3.73 -11.60 5.56
N THR A 107 -2.56 -11.08 5.21
CA THR A 107 -2.30 -10.54 3.87
C THR A 107 -0.99 -11.08 3.32
N TYR A 108 -0.94 -11.32 2.03
CA TYR A 108 0.20 -11.97 1.40
C TYR A 108 0.47 -11.42 0.01
N GLY A 109 1.61 -11.80 -0.55
CA GLY A 109 1.94 -11.50 -1.93
C GLY A 109 3.12 -12.31 -2.43
N PHE A 110 3.16 -12.47 -3.74
CA PHE A 110 4.21 -13.19 -4.46
C PHE A 110 4.77 -12.33 -5.61
N TYR A 111 6.07 -12.41 -5.83
CA TYR A 111 6.76 -11.81 -6.98
C TYR A 111 7.57 -12.89 -7.70
N ASN A 112 7.27 -13.10 -8.99
CA ASN A 112 8.09 -13.93 -9.86
C ASN A 112 9.22 -13.11 -10.47
N ALA A 113 10.44 -13.42 -10.06
CA ALA A 113 11.63 -12.64 -10.37
C ALA A 113 12.26 -12.90 -11.75
N GLY A 114 11.75 -13.88 -12.51
CA GLY A 114 12.39 -14.31 -13.75
C GLY A 114 13.87 -14.62 -13.52
N ARG A 115 14.76 -14.05 -14.35
CA ARG A 115 16.21 -14.22 -14.26
C ARG A 115 16.93 -13.14 -13.43
N GLY A 116 16.22 -12.10 -13.00
CA GLY A 116 16.80 -10.90 -12.38
C GLY A 116 17.60 -10.08 -13.39
N GLU A 117 16.94 -9.10 -14.00
CA GLU A 117 17.51 -8.20 -15.01
C GLU A 117 17.45 -6.76 -14.49
N VAL A 118 18.28 -5.87 -15.04
CA VAL A 118 18.24 -4.41 -14.78
C VAL A 118 18.24 -4.03 -13.28
N GLY A 119 18.88 -4.85 -12.44
CA GLY A 119 18.99 -4.65 -10.99
C GLY A 119 17.88 -5.30 -10.17
N LEU A 120 16.80 -5.79 -10.79
CA LEU A 120 15.77 -6.56 -10.10
C LEU A 120 16.37 -7.87 -9.56
N THR A 121 15.85 -8.32 -8.41
CA THR A 121 16.28 -9.60 -7.84
C THR A 121 16.02 -10.74 -8.83
N LYS A 122 16.86 -11.78 -8.79
CA LYS A 122 16.65 -13.06 -9.48
C LYS A 122 15.90 -14.10 -8.65
N ARG A 123 15.64 -13.80 -7.38
CA ARG A 123 14.94 -14.68 -6.43
C ARG A 123 13.48 -14.28 -6.35
N ASP A 124 12.59 -15.25 -6.45
CA ASP A 124 11.17 -15.00 -6.21
C ASP A 124 10.98 -14.50 -4.77
N GLN A 125 9.94 -13.73 -4.53
CA GLN A 125 9.63 -13.26 -3.19
C GLN A 125 8.24 -13.71 -2.78
N CYS A 126 8.10 -14.15 -1.54
CA CYS A 126 6.82 -14.50 -0.93
C CYS A 126 6.74 -13.85 0.45
N TYR A 127 5.70 -13.08 0.72
CA TYR A 127 5.49 -12.51 2.04
C TYR A 127 4.11 -12.85 2.59
N VAL A 128 4.03 -13.00 3.92
CA VAL A 128 2.78 -13.19 4.66
C VAL A 128 2.82 -12.32 5.92
N THR A 129 1.82 -11.48 6.11
CA THR A 129 1.67 -10.64 7.31
C THR A 129 0.36 -10.92 8.00
N ILE A 130 0.36 -10.88 9.34
CA ILE A 130 -0.81 -11.10 10.18
C ILE A 130 -0.94 -9.91 11.13
N CYS A 131 -2.09 -9.23 11.13
CA CYS A 131 -2.44 -8.24 12.15
C CYS A 131 -3.71 -8.60 12.91
N SER A 132 -3.89 -8.00 14.09
CA SER A 132 -5.09 -8.19 14.91
C SER A 132 -6.31 -7.55 14.25
N SER A 133 -7.46 -8.23 14.30
CA SER A 133 -8.74 -7.62 13.94
C SER A 133 -9.14 -6.49 14.90
N GLY A 134 -8.53 -6.44 16.09
CA GLY A 134 -8.66 -5.33 17.05
C GLY A 134 -8.08 -4.02 16.55
N ASN A 135 -7.19 -4.04 15.55
CA ASN A 135 -6.66 -2.82 14.93
C ASN A 135 -7.76 -1.92 14.34
N ARG A 136 -8.98 -2.42 14.13
CA ARG A 136 -10.11 -1.58 13.70
C ARG A 136 -10.45 -0.46 14.70
N ALA A 137 -10.11 -0.59 15.99
CA ALA A 137 -10.46 0.36 17.05
C ALA A 137 -9.24 0.87 17.84
N TRP A 138 -8.04 0.83 17.24
CA TRP A 138 -6.79 1.05 17.95
C TRP A 138 -6.68 2.45 18.59
N MET A 139 -7.26 3.50 18.01
CA MET A 139 -7.19 4.84 18.61
C MET A 139 -8.03 4.91 19.89
N GLY A 140 -9.15 4.19 19.94
CA GLY A 140 -9.94 4.01 21.16
C GLY A 140 -9.19 3.28 22.25
N ASP A 141 -8.41 2.26 21.89
CA ASP A 141 -7.61 1.49 22.85
C ASP A 141 -6.42 2.29 23.40
N LEU A 142 -5.75 3.09 22.56
CA LEU A 142 -4.58 3.87 22.96
C LEU A 142 -4.92 5.19 23.67
N ALA A 143 -6.06 5.78 23.34
CA ALA A 143 -6.57 6.98 23.99
C ALA A 143 -8.04 6.79 24.35
N PRO A 144 -8.36 6.03 25.41
CA PRO A 144 -9.74 5.84 25.84
C PRO A 144 -10.43 7.15 26.20
N VAL A 145 -11.74 7.26 25.96
CA VAL A 145 -12.50 8.47 26.24
C VAL A 145 -12.35 8.88 27.72
N GLY A 146 -11.98 10.14 27.95
CA GLY A 146 -11.72 10.70 29.28
C GLY A 146 -10.35 10.37 29.87
N SER A 147 -9.48 9.64 29.16
CA SER A 147 -8.11 9.36 29.60
C SER A 147 -7.18 10.57 29.41
N MET A 148 -6.02 10.55 30.07
CA MET A 148 -5.00 11.59 29.89
C MET A 148 -4.46 11.64 28.47
N GLU A 149 -4.34 10.48 27.82
CA GLU A 149 -3.93 10.34 26.43
C GLU A 149 -4.96 10.98 25.49
N ALA A 150 -6.26 10.86 25.76
CA ALA A 150 -7.30 11.45 24.94
C ALA A 150 -7.41 12.99 25.08
N GLN A 151 -6.82 13.56 26.14
CA GLN A 151 -6.67 15.01 26.29
C GLN A 151 -5.47 15.57 25.50
N LYS A 152 -4.60 14.71 24.95
CA LYS A 152 -3.48 15.12 24.10
C LYS A 152 -3.97 15.50 22.69
N PRO A 153 -3.23 16.36 21.99
CA PRO A 153 -3.61 16.77 20.64
C PRO A 153 -3.49 15.61 19.65
N PHE A 154 -4.36 15.60 18.63
CA PHE A 154 -4.39 14.56 17.59
C PHE A 154 -3.04 14.39 16.88
N SER A 155 -2.26 15.46 16.74
CA SER A 155 -0.92 15.46 16.13
C SER A 155 0.08 14.51 16.80
N ARG A 156 -0.20 14.02 18.01
CA ARG A 156 0.61 13.00 18.68
C ARG A 156 0.49 11.62 18.03
N PHE A 157 -0.57 11.35 17.29
CA PHE A 157 -0.68 10.10 16.55
C PHE A 157 0.37 9.99 15.43
N ALA A 158 0.81 8.75 15.21
CA ALA A 158 1.46 8.32 14.00
C ALA A 158 0.45 7.46 13.20
N LEU A 159 0.24 7.78 11.93
CA LEU A 159 -0.81 7.21 11.11
C LEU A 159 -0.20 6.39 9.96
N ALA A 160 -0.64 5.14 9.82
CA ALA A 160 -0.34 4.36 8.63
C ALA A 160 -1.14 4.87 7.42
N ALA A 161 -0.46 4.97 6.28
CA ALA A 161 -0.99 5.48 5.04
C ALA A 161 -0.75 4.53 3.85
N PRO A 162 -1.81 4.01 3.20
CA PRO A 162 -1.68 3.37 1.90
C PRO A 162 -1.27 4.41 0.84
N HIS A 163 -0.08 4.23 0.26
CA HIS A 163 0.41 5.01 -0.87
C HIS A 163 -0.52 4.84 -2.07
N ASP A 164 -0.91 5.95 -2.70
CA ASP A 164 -1.81 5.99 -3.86
C ASP A 164 -3.05 5.11 -3.69
N ASN A 165 -3.74 5.22 -2.55
CA ASN A 165 -4.79 4.26 -2.14
C ASN A 165 -5.95 4.07 -3.11
N GLY A 166 -6.21 5.02 -4.01
CA GLY A 166 -7.22 4.86 -5.05
C GLY A 166 -6.78 3.92 -6.19
N MET A 167 -5.49 3.56 -6.28
CA MET A 167 -4.98 2.54 -7.19
C MET A 167 -5.04 1.15 -6.55
N ASN A 168 -6.25 0.73 -6.20
CA ASN A 168 -6.51 -0.52 -5.48
C ASN A 168 -7.30 -1.58 -6.25
N SER A 169 -7.72 -1.27 -7.48
CA SER A 169 -8.43 -2.16 -8.41
C SER A 169 -8.16 -1.76 -9.86
N MET A 170 -8.49 -2.65 -10.79
CA MET A 170 -8.44 -2.36 -12.23
C MET A 170 -9.76 -1.83 -12.78
N ASP A 171 -10.84 -1.79 -11.99
CA ASP A 171 -12.21 -1.59 -12.49
C ASP A 171 -12.37 -0.33 -13.35
N SER A 172 -11.90 0.81 -12.87
CA SER A 172 -11.93 2.08 -13.62
C SER A 172 -11.01 2.04 -14.85
N CYS A 173 -9.86 1.38 -14.74
CA CYS A 173 -8.91 1.23 -15.84
C CYS A 173 -9.52 0.36 -16.96
N ASP A 174 -10.10 -0.79 -16.60
CA ASP A 174 -10.71 -1.73 -17.55
C ASP A 174 -11.91 -1.11 -18.27
N ALA A 175 -12.71 -0.30 -17.58
CA ALA A 175 -13.80 0.47 -18.19
C ALA A 175 -13.31 1.48 -19.25
N VAL A 176 -12.09 2.01 -19.10
CA VAL A 176 -11.44 2.85 -20.12
C VAL A 176 -10.82 1.98 -21.23
N PHE A 177 -10.13 0.90 -20.87
CA PHE A 177 -9.40 0.06 -21.82
C PHE A 177 -10.29 -0.67 -22.82
N GLN A 178 -11.53 -1.01 -22.45
CA GLN A 178 -12.51 -1.62 -23.36
C GLN A 178 -12.79 -0.78 -24.61
N HIS A 179 -12.52 0.52 -24.56
CA HIS A 179 -12.79 1.45 -25.66
C HIS A 179 -11.54 2.18 -26.15
N LEU A 180 -10.35 1.82 -25.66
CA LEU A 180 -9.10 2.47 -26.01
C LEU A 180 -8.67 2.09 -27.44
N ASP A 181 -8.28 3.09 -28.24
CA ASP A 181 -7.70 2.91 -29.57
C ASP A 181 -6.28 3.51 -29.69
N GLY A 182 -5.68 3.39 -30.87
CA GLY A 182 -4.32 3.87 -31.13
C GLY A 182 -4.18 5.40 -31.05
N ASP A 183 -5.20 6.16 -31.45
CA ASP A 183 -5.17 7.63 -31.40
C ASP A 183 -5.19 8.11 -29.95
N MET A 184 -5.98 7.44 -29.09
CA MET A 184 -5.99 7.72 -27.66
C MET A 184 -4.67 7.35 -26.99
N LEU A 185 -4.07 6.20 -27.33
CA LEU A 185 -2.76 5.83 -26.82
C LEU A 185 -1.68 6.85 -27.23
N ALA A 186 -1.74 7.36 -28.45
CA ALA A 186 -0.85 8.44 -28.92
C ALA A 186 -1.04 9.71 -28.10
N ALA A 187 -2.28 10.13 -27.83
CA ALA A 187 -2.57 11.29 -26.98
C ALA A 187 -2.02 11.09 -25.55
N VAL A 188 -2.21 9.91 -24.95
CA VAL A 188 -1.69 9.59 -23.61
C VAL A 188 -0.15 9.67 -23.57
N ARG A 189 0.55 9.25 -24.62
CA ARG A 189 2.02 9.35 -24.73
C ARG A 189 2.56 10.78 -24.79
N GLU A 190 1.74 11.71 -25.26
CA GLU A 190 2.09 13.14 -25.26
C GLU A 190 1.86 13.75 -23.87
N LEU A 191 0.79 13.33 -23.20
CA LEU A 191 0.37 13.87 -21.90
C LEU A 191 1.15 13.32 -20.71
N VAL A 192 1.74 12.11 -20.82
CA VAL A 192 2.45 11.45 -19.72
C VAL A 192 3.95 11.38 -20.02
N PRO A 193 4.79 12.26 -19.41
CA PRO A 193 6.23 12.33 -19.71
C PRO A 193 6.98 11.02 -19.50
N MET A 194 6.58 10.22 -18.50
CA MET A 194 7.21 8.93 -18.20
C MET A 194 7.14 7.96 -19.38
N LEU A 195 6.10 8.03 -20.21
CA LEU A 195 5.95 7.20 -21.40
C LEU A 195 6.99 7.50 -22.48
N ALA A 196 7.73 8.61 -22.37
CA ALA A 196 8.87 8.91 -23.24
C ALA A 196 9.92 7.79 -23.24
N HIS A 197 10.10 7.08 -22.11
CA HIS A 197 11.05 5.98 -21.99
C HIS A 197 10.69 4.76 -22.84
N ILE A 198 9.41 4.60 -23.18
CA ILE A 198 8.90 3.44 -23.92
C ILE A 198 8.31 3.82 -25.29
N ARG A 199 8.59 5.03 -25.81
CA ARG A 199 8.13 5.51 -27.13
C ARG A 199 8.53 4.62 -28.31
N HIS A 200 9.57 3.81 -28.14
CA HIS A 200 10.06 2.90 -29.18
C HIS A 200 9.32 1.55 -29.20
N ILE A 201 8.44 1.28 -28.23
CA ILE A 201 7.63 0.06 -28.19
C ILE A 201 6.43 0.22 -29.13
N PRO A 202 6.12 -0.76 -30.00
CA PRO A 202 4.97 -0.68 -30.90
C PRO A 202 3.63 -0.57 -30.15
N ASP A 203 2.72 0.25 -30.67
CA ASP A 203 1.41 0.53 -30.05
C ASP A 203 0.57 -0.74 -29.88
N GLY A 204 0.56 -1.62 -30.89
CA GLY A 204 -0.13 -2.90 -30.81
C GLY A 204 0.34 -3.77 -29.63
N PHE A 205 1.64 -3.76 -29.34
CA PHE A 205 2.19 -4.47 -28.18
C PHE A 205 1.75 -3.82 -26.86
N LEU A 206 1.81 -2.49 -26.78
CA LEU A 206 1.38 -1.78 -25.58
C LEU A 206 -0.11 -1.98 -25.29
N MET A 207 -0.97 -1.92 -26.31
CA MET A 207 -2.41 -2.16 -26.14
C MET A 207 -2.70 -3.58 -25.66
N GLU A 208 -2.02 -4.59 -26.24
CA GLU A 208 -2.17 -5.99 -25.81
C GLU A 208 -1.77 -6.19 -24.34
N LYS A 209 -0.73 -5.47 -23.89
CA LYS A 209 -0.16 -5.60 -22.54
C LYS A 209 -0.69 -4.60 -21.53
N LEU A 210 -1.54 -3.65 -21.94
CA LEU A 210 -1.89 -2.48 -21.14
C LEU A 210 -2.43 -2.82 -19.75
N PRO A 211 -3.36 -3.78 -19.58
CA PRO A 211 -3.82 -4.16 -18.25
C PRO A 211 -2.67 -4.63 -17.34
N HIS A 212 -1.76 -5.45 -17.87
CA HIS A 212 -0.59 -5.94 -17.11
C HIS A 212 0.44 -4.84 -16.84
N ILE A 213 0.61 -3.88 -17.74
CA ILE A 213 1.50 -2.73 -17.56
C ILE A 213 0.96 -1.83 -16.44
N VAL A 214 -0.30 -1.43 -16.52
CA VAL A 214 -0.93 -0.57 -15.50
C VAL A 214 -0.94 -1.28 -14.17
N TYR A 215 -1.30 -2.56 -14.16
CA TYR A 215 -1.23 -3.37 -12.96
C TYR A 215 0.19 -3.39 -12.37
N GLY A 216 1.19 -3.67 -13.20
CA GLY A 216 2.57 -3.82 -12.76
C GLY A 216 3.25 -2.54 -12.27
N LEU A 217 2.78 -1.37 -12.74
CA LEU A 217 3.44 -0.08 -12.54
C LEU A 217 2.65 0.96 -11.74
N ALA A 218 1.32 0.83 -11.66
CA ALA A 218 0.44 1.84 -11.08
C ALA A 218 -0.46 1.32 -9.95
N ILE A 219 -0.76 0.01 -9.89
CA ILE A 219 -1.53 -0.56 -8.78
C ILE A 219 -0.65 -0.71 -7.55
N THR A 220 -0.84 0.20 -6.60
CA THR A 220 -0.06 0.29 -5.35
C THR A 220 -0.77 -0.34 -4.17
N GLN A 221 -2.06 -0.66 -4.28
CA GLN A 221 -2.83 -1.34 -3.25
C GLN A 221 -3.58 -2.56 -3.82
N LYS A 222 -3.86 -3.54 -2.97
CA LYS A 222 -4.53 -4.81 -3.34
C LYS A 222 -5.83 -5.03 -2.56
N LYS A 223 -6.26 -4.02 -1.82
CA LYS A 223 -7.27 -4.13 -0.77
C LYS A 223 -8.32 -3.07 -0.99
N GLU A 224 -9.55 -3.37 -0.61
CA GLU A 224 -10.57 -2.33 -0.50
C GLU A 224 -10.27 -1.39 0.67
N ILE A 225 -10.76 -0.16 0.59
CA ILE A 225 -10.58 0.87 1.63
C ILE A 225 -11.04 0.37 3.00
N ALA A 226 -12.18 -0.33 3.06
CA ALA A 226 -12.70 -0.90 4.30
C ALA A 226 -11.72 -1.89 4.96
N VAL A 227 -11.01 -2.71 4.17
CA VAL A 227 -10.00 -3.61 4.71
C VAL A 227 -8.79 -2.83 5.21
N MET A 228 -8.32 -1.82 4.47
CA MET A 228 -7.20 -0.97 4.93
C MET A 228 -7.52 -0.29 6.27
N LEU A 229 -8.76 0.19 6.44
CA LEU A 229 -9.25 0.75 7.69
C LEU A 229 -9.29 -0.29 8.82
N ASN A 230 -9.84 -1.47 8.57
CA ASN A 230 -9.88 -2.56 9.55
C ASN A 230 -8.49 -3.04 9.99
N MET A 231 -7.49 -2.94 9.10
CA MET A 231 -6.09 -3.25 9.44
C MET A 231 -5.42 -2.17 10.30
N GLY A 232 -5.94 -0.94 10.30
CA GLY A 232 -5.47 0.17 11.14
C GLY A 232 -5.01 1.43 10.38
N ALA A 233 -5.13 1.49 9.05
CA ALA A 233 -4.80 2.70 8.30
C ALA A 233 -5.76 3.86 8.67
N ARG A 234 -5.22 5.07 8.86
CA ARG A 234 -6.01 6.26 9.28
C ARG A 234 -5.63 7.54 8.55
N TYR A 235 -4.73 7.45 7.57
CA TYR A 235 -4.34 8.58 6.73
C TYR A 235 -4.38 8.17 5.26
N PHE A 236 -5.08 8.92 4.43
CA PHE A 236 -5.29 8.58 3.03
C PHE A 236 -5.03 9.81 2.15
N GLU A 237 -4.05 9.73 1.25
CA GLU A 237 -3.86 10.75 0.21
C GLU A 237 -4.78 10.48 -0.97
N PHE A 238 -5.51 11.49 -1.43
CA PHE A 238 -6.39 11.36 -2.58
C PHE A 238 -6.12 12.47 -3.59
N ARG A 239 -6.09 12.10 -4.88
CA ARG A 239 -5.88 13.02 -6.00
C ARG A 239 -7.13 13.08 -6.87
N PRO A 240 -8.22 13.74 -6.43
CA PRO A 240 -9.50 13.69 -7.13
C PRO A 240 -9.45 14.55 -8.39
N ALA A 241 -9.71 13.95 -9.54
CA ALA A 241 -10.00 14.72 -10.76
C ALA A 241 -10.95 13.93 -11.66
N LYS A 242 -11.66 14.64 -12.54
CA LYS A 242 -12.39 14.00 -13.62
C LYS A 242 -11.44 13.26 -14.54
N LEU A 243 -11.96 12.28 -15.27
CA LEU A 243 -11.21 11.57 -16.30
C LEU A 243 -10.73 12.55 -17.38
N LEU A 244 -9.70 12.19 -18.16
CA LEU A 244 -9.36 12.96 -19.35
C LEU A 244 -10.58 13.12 -20.27
N PRO A 245 -10.78 14.27 -20.94
CA PRO A 245 -11.92 14.48 -21.83
C PRO A 245 -12.08 13.42 -22.92
N ILE A 246 -10.98 12.77 -23.35
CA ILE A 246 -11.03 11.68 -24.32
C ILE A 246 -11.65 10.41 -23.71
N PHE A 247 -11.39 10.13 -22.42
CA PHE A 247 -11.93 8.98 -21.70
C PHE A 247 -13.38 9.22 -21.28
N GLN A 248 -13.75 10.43 -20.87
CA GLN A 248 -15.14 10.76 -20.51
C GLN A 248 -16.13 10.47 -21.65
N LYS A 249 -15.70 10.65 -22.91
CA LYS A 249 -16.56 10.46 -24.08
C LYS A 249 -16.87 8.99 -24.40
N ILE A 250 -16.05 8.07 -23.90
CA ILE A 250 -16.07 6.66 -24.33
C ILE A 250 -16.30 5.69 -23.19
N SER A 251 -15.88 6.03 -21.96
CA SER A 251 -16.00 5.15 -20.82
C SER A 251 -17.45 5.10 -20.35
N SER A 252 -17.88 3.94 -19.85
CA SER A 252 -19.16 3.79 -19.15
C SER A 252 -19.14 4.35 -17.71
N LEU A 253 -18.03 4.99 -17.31
CA LEU A 253 -17.84 5.51 -15.98
C LEU A 253 -18.68 6.78 -15.76
N PRO A 254 -19.31 6.95 -14.59
CA PRO A 254 -19.99 8.19 -14.23
C PRO A 254 -19.09 9.42 -14.33
N ASP A 255 -19.66 10.56 -14.75
CA ASP A 255 -18.96 11.87 -14.72
C ASP A 255 -18.83 12.38 -13.28
N THR A 256 -17.82 11.89 -12.57
CA THR A 256 -17.46 12.24 -11.20
C THR A 256 -15.94 12.35 -11.06
N TYR A 257 -15.47 12.61 -9.85
CA TYR A 257 -14.05 12.66 -9.52
C TYR A 257 -13.53 11.27 -9.19
N TYR A 258 -12.39 10.91 -9.77
CA TYR A 258 -11.67 9.67 -9.52
C TYR A 258 -10.29 9.98 -8.97
N PHE A 259 -9.72 9.04 -8.24
CA PHE A 259 -8.30 9.08 -7.95
C PHE A 259 -7.50 9.08 -9.25
N GLN A 260 -6.52 9.96 -9.38
CA GLN A 260 -5.63 10.01 -10.53
C GLN A 260 -4.21 9.60 -10.15
N HIS A 261 -3.69 8.61 -10.87
CA HIS A 261 -2.26 8.34 -10.96
C HIS A 261 -1.79 8.75 -12.36
N ALA A 262 -1.25 9.96 -12.50
CA ALA A 262 -1.16 10.64 -13.79
C ALA A 262 -2.54 10.81 -14.45
N CYS A 263 -2.80 10.11 -15.55
CA CYS A 263 -4.11 10.04 -16.19
C CYS A 263 -4.79 8.68 -16.02
N ILE A 264 -4.21 7.79 -15.22
CA ILE A 264 -4.76 6.45 -14.97
C ILE A 264 -5.80 6.59 -13.85
N PRO A 265 -7.08 6.30 -14.13
CA PRO A 265 -8.14 6.46 -13.15
C PRO A 265 -8.21 5.28 -12.19
N GLY A 266 -8.31 5.58 -10.90
CA GLY A 266 -8.53 4.63 -9.82
C GLY A 266 -9.96 4.70 -9.27
N LEU A 267 -10.08 4.51 -7.96
CA LEU A 267 -11.33 4.55 -7.20
C LEU A 267 -12.06 5.90 -7.34
N ALA A 268 -13.39 5.88 -7.43
CA ALA A 268 -14.22 7.08 -7.40
C ALA A 268 -14.18 7.76 -6.03
N PHE A 269 -14.12 9.10 -5.99
CA PHE A 269 -13.94 9.87 -4.77
C PHE A 269 -15.14 9.75 -3.82
N ASP A 270 -16.36 9.72 -4.35
CA ASP A 270 -17.57 9.50 -3.57
C ASP A 270 -17.60 8.11 -2.93
N ALA A 271 -17.18 7.06 -3.66
CA ALA A 271 -17.06 5.71 -3.14
C ALA A 271 -16.00 5.63 -2.03
N PHE A 272 -14.87 6.31 -2.22
CA PHE A 272 -13.84 6.46 -1.21
C PHE A 272 -14.39 7.12 0.06
N LEU A 273 -15.04 8.28 -0.04
CA LEU A 273 -15.60 9.00 1.12
C LEU A 273 -16.67 8.17 1.85
N ARG A 274 -17.55 7.48 1.13
CA ARG A 274 -18.55 6.58 1.73
C ARG A 274 -17.90 5.49 2.57
N ALA A 275 -16.82 4.87 2.10
CA ALA A 275 -16.11 3.84 2.85
C ALA A 275 -15.49 4.40 4.16
N GLN A 276 -14.94 5.61 4.13
CA GLN A 276 -14.40 6.28 5.32
C GLN A 276 -15.50 6.58 6.34
N VAL A 277 -16.62 7.16 5.88
CA VAL A 277 -17.74 7.55 6.73
C VAL A 277 -18.41 6.32 7.35
N ALA A 278 -18.67 5.27 6.57
CA ALA A 278 -19.26 4.03 7.08
C ALA A 278 -18.41 3.43 8.21
N PHE A 279 -17.10 3.38 8.00
CA PHE A 279 -16.17 2.92 9.04
C PHE A 279 -16.20 3.80 10.30
N LEU A 280 -16.21 5.11 10.16
CA LEU A 280 -16.28 6.03 11.30
C LEU A 280 -17.63 5.94 12.04
N ASP A 281 -18.74 5.72 11.35
CA ASP A 281 -20.05 5.53 12.00
C ASP A 281 -20.06 4.27 12.89
N GLU A 282 -19.41 3.20 12.43
CA GLU A 282 -19.26 1.94 13.18
C GLU A 282 -18.20 2.00 14.29
N ASN A 283 -17.23 2.92 14.19
CA ASN A 283 -16.08 3.00 15.11
C ASN A 283 -15.97 4.42 15.72
N PRO A 284 -16.76 4.74 16.77
CA PRO A 284 -16.93 6.11 17.28
C PRO A 284 -15.65 6.73 17.88
N THR A 285 -14.68 5.91 18.28
CA THR A 285 -13.40 6.36 18.85
C THR A 285 -12.34 6.66 17.79
N GLU A 286 -12.57 6.28 16.54
CA GLU A 286 -11.60 6.42 15.47
C GLU A 286 -11.74 7.77 14.77
N ILE A 287 -10.63 8.25 14.21
CA ILE A 287 -10.53 9.49 13.45
C ILE A 287 -9.70 9.18 12.19
N VAL A 288 -10.18 9.61 11.02
CA VAL A 288 -9.50 9.41 9.73
C VAL A 288 -9.08 10.75 9.17
N THR A 289 -7.86 10.81 8.64
CA THR A 289 -7.35 11.95 7.87
C THR A 289 -7.39 11.65 6.38
N VAL A 290 -8.01 12.53 5.61
CA VAL A 290 -7.95 12.58 4.15
C VAL A 290 -7.10 13.78 3.74
N HIS A 291 -6.07 13.54 2.93
CA HIS A 291 -5.22 14.57 2.37
C HIS A 291 -5.46 14.69 0.87
N ILE A 292 -6.09 15.78 0.44
CA ILE A 292 -6.35 16.08 -0.97
C ILE A 292 -5.12 16.76 -1.57
N ARG A 293 -4.64 16.23 -2.70
CA ARG A 293 -3.44 16.71 -3.40
C ARG A 293 -3.59 16.72 -4.91
N TRP A 294 -2.74 17.50 -5.58
CA TRP A 294 -2.79 17.72 -7.03
C TRP A 294 -1.54 17.33 -7.80
N ASP A 295 -0.50 16.87 -7.11
CA ASP A 295 0.75 16.49 -7.76
C ASP A 295 0.54 15.37 -8.79
N ASN A 296 1.26 15.45 -9.90
CA ASN A 296 1.21 14.49 -11.00
C ASN A 296 -0.15 14.34 -11.71
N ILE A 297 -1.20 15.09 -11.37
CA ILE A 297 -2.44 15.11 -12.16
C ILE A 297 -2.20 15.86 -13.46
N VAL A 298 -2.54 15.25 -14.60
CA VAL A 298 -2.44 15.87 -15.92
C VAL A 298 -3.37 17.10 -16.00
N ALA A 299 -2.90 18.20 -16.60
CA ALA A 299 -3.57 19.50 -16.57
C ALA A 299 -4.99 19.49 -17.17
N GLU A 300 -5.24 18.60 -18.12
CA GLU A 300 -6.52 18.41 -18.81
C GLU A 300 -7.56 17.69 -17.94
N CYS A 301 -7.16 17.05 -16.84
CA CYS A 301 -8.09 16.47 -15.87
C CYS A 301 -8.65 17.58 -14.95
N GLU A 302 -9.95 17.82 -15.02
CA GLU A 302 -10.63 18.82 -14.20
C GLU A 302 -10.60 18.45 -12.71
N ARG A 303 -10.08 19.33 -11.88
CA ARG A 303 -10.00 19.17 -10.41
C ARG A 303 -11.25 19.77 -9.76
N PRO A 304 -11.76 19.20 -8.66
CA PRO A 304 -12.83 19.84 -7.90
C PRO A 304 -12.34 21.13 -7.24
N THR A 305 -13.23 22.09 -7.06
CA THR A 305 -13.00 23.27 -6.20
C THR A 305 -13.06 22.89 -4.72
N GLU A 306 -12.55 23.76 -3.84
CA GLU A 306 -12.68 23.55 -2.39
C GLU A 306 -14.14 23.49 -1.94
N GLU A 307 -15.03 24.27 -2.56
CA GLU A 307 -16.48 24.24 -2.30
C GLU A 307 -17.07 22.88 -2.65
N GLN A 308 -16.75 22.34 -3.84
CA GLN A 308 -17.20 21.02 -4.27
C GLN A 308 -16.68 19.90 -3.36
N ILE A 309 -15.42 20.00 -2.90
CA ILE A 309 -14.88 19.06 -1.91
C ILE A 309 -15.68 19.15 -0.60
N GLY A 310 -15.96 20.37 -0.11
CA GLY A 310 -16.74 20.59 1.10
C GLY A 310 -18.17 20.05 1.01
N GLU A 311 -18.83 20.21 -0.14
CA GLU A 311 -20.15 19.63 -0.43
C GLU A 311 -20.11 18.11 -0.38
N LEU A 312 -19.16 17.47 -1.07
CA LEU A 312 -19.00 16.02 -1.11
C LEU A 312 -18.71 15.43 0.29
N LEU A 313 -17.87 16.10 1.09
CA LEU A 313 -17.59 15.70 2.48
C LEU A 313 -18.83 15.82 3.37
N THR A 314 -19.59 16.89 3.21
CA THR A 314 -20.81 17.15 3.98
C THR A 314 -21.89 16.14 3.63
N GLU A 315 -22.09 15.87 2.33
CA GLU A 315 -23.02 14.85 1.83
C GLU A 315 -22.63 13.47 2.37
N ALA A 316 -21.35 13.10 2.30
CA ALA A 316 -20.88 11.83 2.84
C ALA A 316 -21.17 11.73 4.35
N CYS A 317 -20.78 12.71 5.16
CA CYS A 317 -21.01 12.71 6.61
C CYS A 317 -22.51 12.64 7.00
N ALA A 318 -23.39 13.21 6.17
CA ALA A 318 -24.83 13.21 6.40
C ALA A 318 -25.49 11.81 6.30
N THR A 319 -24.76 10.81 5.79
CA THR A 319 -25.26 9.42 5.67
C THR A 319 -25.12 8.60 6.96
N THR A 320 -24.53 9.16 8.02
CA THR A 320 -24.32 8.47 9.30
C THR A 320 -25.63 8.18 10.04
N ALA A 321 -25.66 7.06 10.76
CA ALA A 321 -26.85 6.58 11.48
C ALA A 321 -26.65 6.51 13.00
N VAL A 322 -25.41 6.35 13.49
CA VAL A 322 -25.15 6.03 14.90
C VAL A 322 -24.82 7.26 15.73
N GLN A 323 -23.86 8.07 15.29
CA GLN A 323 -23.42 9.26 16.03
C GLN A 323 -23.22 10.46 15.11
N PRO A 324 -23.36 11.70 15.61
CA PRO A 324 -23.01 12.88 14.85
C PRO A 324 -21.57 12.77 14.30
N LEU A 325 -21.45 12.75 12.99
CA LEU A 325 -20.19 12.81 12.28
C LEU A 325 -20.17 14.08 11.44
N THR A 326 -19.08 14.81 11.55
CA THR A 326 -18.77 15.94 10.68
C THR A 326 -17.29 15.89 10.32
N TRP A 327 -16.90 16.81 9.45
CA TRP A 327 -15.51 16.95 9.05
C TRP A 327 -14.91 18.26 9.58
N GLY A 328 -13.58 18.27 9.68
CA GLY A 328 -12.80 19.44 10.08
C GLY A 328 -11.55 19.59 9.23
N GLY A 329 -10.88 20.73 9.37
CA GLY A 329 -9.66 21.05 8.63
C GLY A 329 -8.38 20.76 9.41
N ARG A 330 -7.29 21.37 8.94
CA ARG A 330 -5.94 21.29 9.53
C ARG A 330 -5.91 21.65 11.02
N GLU A 331 -6.76 22.57 11.46
CA GLU A 331 -6.87 22.99 12.86
C GLU A 331 -7.23 21.85 13.82
N CYS A 332 -7.77 20.74 13.32
CA CYS A 332 -8.06 19.56 14.13
C CYS A 332 -6.79 18.88 14.66
N PHE A 333 -5.64 19.04 14.00
CA PHE A 333 -4.40 18.41 14.46
C PHE A 333 -3.91 18.90 15.82
N SER A 334 -4.23 20.14 16.20
CA SER A 334 -3.86 20.69 17.52
C SER A 334 -4.94 20.52 18.58
N GLN A 335 -6.11 19.98 18.23
CA GLN A 335 -7.22 19.79 19.17
C GLN A 335 -7.04 18.48 19.96
N PRO A 336 -7.48 18.46 21.24
CA PRO A 336 -7.57 17.22 22.01
C PRO A 336 -8.40 16.16 21.30
N ILE A 337 -7.97 14.91 21.37
CA ILE A 337 -8.64 13.77 20.72
C ILE A 337 -10.10 13.64 21.20
N ASP A 338 -10.35 13.84 22.50
CA ASP A 338 -11.71 13.82 23.06
C ASP A 338 -12.60 14.98 22.56
N GLU A 339 -12.03 16.16 22.30
CA GLU A 339 -12.77 17.28 21.73
C GLU A 339 -13.25 16.94 20.31
N LEU A 340 -12.36 16.35 19.49
CA LEU A 340 -12.71 15.90 18.14
C LEU A 340 -13.83 14.86 18.15
N ARG A 341 -13.76 13.88 19.06
CA ARG A 341 -14.80 12.85 19.20
C ARG A 341 -16.13 13.43 19.68
N SER A 342 -16.11 14.25 20.73
CA SER A 342 -17.33 14.82 21.32
C SER A 342 -18.03 15.83 20.40
N THR A 343 -17.28 16.51 19.52
CA THR A 343 -17.83 17.41 18.50
C THR A 343 -18.15 16.70 17.18
N GLY A 344 -17.87 15.40 17.08
CA GLY A 344 -18.10 14.60 15.88
C GLY A 344 -17.12 14.85 14.73
N LYS A 345 -16.09 15.69 14.90
CA LYS A 345 -15.05 16.00 13.90
C LYS A 345 -14.04 14.86 13.76
N ARG A 346 -14.52 13.72 13.25
CA ARG A 346 -13.74 12.48 13.14
C ARG A 346 -13.26 12.19 11.71
N LEU A 347 -13.71 12.98 10.74
CA LEU A 347 -13.12 13.04 9.40
C LEU A 347 -12.32 14.34 9.26
N ILE A 348 -11.00 14.26 9.25
CA ILE A 348 -10.14 15.44 9.04
C ILE A 348 -9.80 15.50 7.55
N CYS A 349 -10.12 16.61 6.88
CA CYS A 349 -9.74 16.85 5.49
C CYS A 349 -8.73 18.00 5.41
N VAL A 350 -7.56 17.72 4.87
CA VAL A 350 -6.54 18.73 4.56
C VAL A 350 -6.31 18.79 3.06
N ILE A 351 -6.22 20.00 2.51
CA ILE A 351 -5.97 20.23 1.08
C ILE A 351 -4.57 20.84 0.98
N GLU A 352 -3.70 20.24 0.15
CA GLU A 352 -2.33 20.70 -0.09
C GLU A 352 -1.58 21.06 1.22
N ALA A 353 -1.54 20.12 2.15
CA ALA A 353 -0.82 20.28 3.40
C ALA A 353 0.69 20.35 3.15
N ASP A 354 1.37 21.23 3.88
CA ASP A 354 2.82 21.31 3.85
C ASP A 354 3.41 20.11 4.59
N LYS A 355 4.35 19.43 3.95
CA LYS A 355 4.87 18.15 4.40
C LYS A 355 6.38 18.17 4.53
N TYR A 356 6.86 17.75 5.70
CA TYR A 356 8.24 17.33 5.84
C TYR A 356 8.38 15.89 5.35
N ASP A 357 8.63 15.76 4.04
CA ASP A 357 8.61 14.49 3.33
C ASP A 357 10.02 13.93 3.14
N SER A 358 10.18 12.66 3.48
CA SER A 358 11.38 11.88 3.19
C SER A 358 11.62 11.71 1.67
N TRP A 359 10.56 11.75 0.87
CA TRP A 359 10.61 11.48 -0.57
C TRP A 359 11.34 12.53 -1.41
N THR A 360 12.21 12.04 -2.28
CA THR A 360 12.75 12.79 -3.42
C THR A 360 12.84 11.86 -4.62
N ALA A 361 12.68 12.40 -5.83
CA ALA A 361 12.74 11.61 -7.06
C ALA A 361 14.07 10.82 -7.19
N GLU A 362 15.19 11.41 -6.77
CA GLU A 362 16.51 10.77 -6.80
C GLU A 362 16.62 9.63 -5.79
N ALA A 363 16.24 9.84 -4.52
CA ALA A 363 16.42 8.83 -3.49
C ALA A 363 15.45 7.65 -3.63
N TYR A 364 14.27 7.89 -4.21
CA TYR A 364 13.19 6.89 -4.28
C TYR A 364 13.12 6.15 -5.62
N ALA A 365 13.84 6.60 -6.65
CA ALA A 365 14.12 5.80 -7.84
C ALA A 365 15.15 4.70 -7.51
N THR A 366 14.75 3.74 -6.67
CA THR A 366 15.62 2.72 -6.08
C THR A 366 14.98 1.32 -6.10
N LEU A 367 15.81 0.30 -5.89
CA LEU A 367 15.39 -1.09 -5.65
C LEU A 367 15.82 -1.58 -4.25
N SER A 368 16.48 -0.73 -3.45
CA SER A 368 16.95 -1.06 -2.09
C SER A 368 16.54 0.01 -1.09
N ALA A 369 16.59 -0.34 0.19
CA ALA A 369 16.20 0.56 1.29
C ALA A 369 17.26 1.63 1.58
N ASP A 370 18.48 1.51 1.06
CA ASP A 370 19.61 2.28 1.59
C ASP A 370 19.47 3.80 1.35
N SER A 371 18.99 4.20 0.17
CA SER A 371 18.73 5.61 -0.14
C SER A 371 17.54 6.17 0.65
N ILE A 372 16.50 5.36 0.88
CA ILE A 372 15.34 5.73 1.71
C ILE A 372 15.78 5.93 3.16
N LEU A 373 16.56 5.00 3.71
CA LEU A 373 17.12 5.11 5.06
C LEU A 373 18.04 6.33 5.18
N ALA A 374 18.85 6.65 4.17
CA ALA A 374 19.65 7.86 4.19
C ALA A 374 18.79 9.15 4.26
N ARG A 375 17.59 9.15 3.67
CA ARG A 375 16.62 10.24 3.85
C ARG A 375 16.09 10.29 5.27
N PHE A 376 15.69 9.14 5.83
CA PHE A 376 15.23 9.05 7.21
C PHE A 376 16.28 9.55 8.22
N GLU A 377 17.55 9.17 8.02
CA GLU A 377 18.69 9.61 8.83
C GLU A 377 18.91 11.13 8.79
N GLY A 378 18.56 11.78 7.68
CA GLY A 378 18.65 13.22 7.51
C GLY A 378 17.45 14.01 8.05
N MET A 379 16.40 13.34 8.53
CA MET A 379 15.22 14.02 9.07
C MET A 379 15.43 14.43 10.53
N THR A 380 14.99 15.65 10.88
CA THR A 380 15.15 16.21 12.23
C THR A 380 13.86 16.81 12.79
N THR A 381 13.84 17.02 14.11
CA THR A 381 12.77 17.73 14.82
C THR A 381 12.54 19.12 14.26
N GLU A 382 13.59 19.89 13.96
CA GLU A 382 13.47 21.25 13.42
C GLU A 382 12.81 21.26 12.03
N GLY A 383 13.12 20.28 11.19
CA GLY A 383 12.47 20.12 9.89
C GLY A 383 10.99 19.74 10.02
N GLN A 384 10.65 18.98 11.06
CA GLN A 384 9.26 18.66 11.37
C GLN A 384 8.46 19.90 11.81
N GLU A 385 9.02 20.76 12.67
CA GLU A 385 8.34 21.96 13.18
C GLU A 385 7.83 22.91 12.10
N SER A 386 8.54 22.98 10.96
CA SER A 386 8.21 23.87 9.84
C SER A 386 7.08 23.38 8.94
N SER A 387 6.53 22.18 9.18
CA SER A 387 5.51 21.55 8.34
C SER A 387 4.22 21.27 9.12
N ASP A 388 3.13 20.92 8.42
CA ASP A 388 1.90 20.46 9.06
C ASP A 388 2.01 18.99 9.50
N LEU A 389 2.75 18.20 8.73
CA LEU A 389 2.88 16.76 8.91
C LEU A 389 4.23 16.25 8.40
N THR A 390 4.68 15.13 8.97
CA THR A 390 5.92 14.46 8.58
C THR A 390 5.60 13.16 7.87
N VAL A 391 6.17 12.93 6.69
CA VAL A 391 5.91 11.71 5.90
C VAL A 391 7.17 10.85 5.77
N LEU A 392 7.11 9.65 6.34
CA LEU A 392 8.09 8.58 6.21
C LEU A 392 7.58 7.60 5.15
N GLN A 393 8.11 7.68 3.93
CA GLN A 393 7.71 6.80 2.84
C GLN A 393 8.59 5.55 2.81
N CYS A 394 7.96 4.37 2.87
CA CYS A 394 8.64 3.08 2.96
C CYS A 394 8.75 2.37 1.60
N GLN A 395 7.96 2.80 0.63
CA GLN A 395 7.94 2.27 -0.72
C GLN A 395 8.98 2.93 -1.61
N ALA A 396 9.45 2.20 -2.64
CA ALA A 396 10.29 2.76 -3.68
C ALA A 396 9.47 3.05 -4.94
N THR A 397 9.90 4.04 -5.72
CA THR A 397 9.39 4.33 -7.05
C THR A 397 10.26 3.63 -8.09
N SER A 398 10.32 2.30 -8.05
CA SER A 398 11.20 1.48 -8.91
C SER A 398 10.96 1.72 -10.41
N GLN A 399 9.72 2.05 -10.77
CA GLN A 399 9.30 2.40 -12.13
C GLN A 399 9.88 3.73 -12.64
N SER A 400 10.46 4.56 -11.77
CA SER A 400 11.22 5.76 -12.18
C SER A 400 12.63 5.43 -12.66
N ILE A 401 13.11 4.20 -12.45
CA ILE A 401 14.37 3.73 -13.04
C ILE A 401 14.07 3.30 -14.48
N LYS A 402 14.62 4.02 -15.45
CA LYS A 402 14.31 3.86 -16.89
C LYS A 402 14.43 2.40 -17.36
N GLU A 403 15.52 1.72 -17.01
CA GLU A 403 15.78 0.34 -17.43
C GLU A 403 14.78 -0.64 -16.79
N VAL A 404 14.42 -0.41 -15.52
CA VAL A 404 13.41 -1.19 -14.80
C VAL A 404 12.03 -0.98 -15.41
N MET A 405 11.67 0.27 -15.75
CA MET A 405 10.41 0.57 -16.42
C MET A 405 10.30 -0.17 -17.75
N LEU A 406 11.32 -0.05 -18.60
CA LEU A 406 11.33 -0.71 -19.90
C LEU A 406 11.21 -2.22 -19.77
N TYR A 407 12.01 -2.82 -18.89
CA TYR A 407 11.96 -4.26 -18.64
C TYR A 407 10.58 -4.70 -18.11
N SER A 408 10.01 -3.96 -17.16
CA SER A 408 8.70 -4.27 -16.58
C SER A 408 7.56 -4.16 -17.58
N VAL A 409 7.68 -3.28 -18.59
CA VAL A 409 6.71 -3.19 -19.69
C VAL A 409 6.84 -4.38 -20.64
N VAL A 410 8.07 -4.78 -20.99
CA VAL A 410 8.31 -5.91 -21.90
C VAL A 410 7.93 -7.24 -21.26
N GLU A 411 8.28 -7.43 -19.99
CA GLU A 411 8.00 -8.64 -19.20
C GLU A 411 6.70 -8.51 -18.39
N ALA A 412 5.83 -7.56 -18.76
CA ALA A 412 4.55 -7.35 -18.11
C ALA A 412 3.75 -8.65 -18.10
N GLY A 413 3.53 -9.15 -16.90
CA GLY A 413 2.87 -10.40 -16.60
C GLY A 413 2.19 -10.32 -15.24
N ALA A 414 1.49 -11.39 -14.88
CA ALA A 414 0.52 -11.33 -13.80
C ALA A 414 1.13 -11.14 -12.38
N VAL A 415 2.38 -11.55 -12.15
CA VAL A 415 3.10 -11.40 -10.85
C VAL A 415 4.57 -10.94 -11.01
N SER A 416 4.89 -10.21 -12.08
CA SER A 416 6.25 -9.68 -12.35
C SER A 416 6.38 -8.17 -12.04
N SER A 417 5.47 -7.60 -11.25
CA SER A 417 5.47 -6.17 -10.92
C SER A 417 6.76 -5.74 -10.21
N CYS A 418 7.42 -4.70 -10.72
CA CYS A 418 8.59 -4.11 -10.06
C CYS A 418 8.24 -3.55 -8.67
N LEU A 419 7.01 -3.08 -8.45
CA LEU A 419 6.53 -2.61 -7.13
C LEU A 419 6.53 -3.77 -6.12
N THR A 420 6.01 -4.93 -6.52
CA THR A 420 6.00 -6.11 -5.64
C THR A 420 7.41 -6.65 -5.36
N SER A 421 8.37 -6.39 -6.26
CA SER A 421 9.76 -6.83 -6.11
C SER A 421 10.53 -6.12 -4.99
N THR A 422 10.08 -4.93 -4.59
CA THR A 422 10.76 -4.12 -3.56
C THR A 422 10.07 -4.24 -2.21
N LYS A 423 8.74 -4.38 -2.18
CA LYS A 423 7.90 -4.33 -0.96
C LYS A 423 8.51 -5.04 0.25
N ALA A 424 8.65 -6.36 0.20
CA ALA A 424 9.07 -7.11 1.38
C ALA A 424 10.53 -6.82 1.78
N ALA A 425 11.41 -6.62 0.79
CA ALA A 425 12.81 -6.29 1.03
C ALA A 425 12.99 -4.92 1.69
N LEU A 426 12.23 -3.90 1.26
CA LEU A 426 12.26 -2.56 1.86
C LEU A 426 11.75 -2.60 3.30
N ASP A 427 10.59 -3.23 3.51
CA ASP A 427 9.95 -3.29 4.82
C ASP A 427 10.80 -3.94 5.91
N THR A 428 11.63 -4.93 5.56
CA THR A 428 12.57 -5.55 6.53
C THR A 428 13.63 -4.59 7.06
N ARG A 429 13.74 -3.39 6.48
CA ARG A 429 14.75 -2.39 6.82
C ARG A 429 14.10 -1.07 7.26
N THR A 430 13.12 -0.58 6.53
CA THR A 430 12.48 0.72 6.79
C THR A 430 11.62 0.69 8.05
N LEU A 431 10.78 -0.34 8.23
CA LEU A 431 9.88 -0.42 9.39
C LEU A 431 10.64 -0.63 10.72
N PRO A 432 11.66 -1.52 10.83
CA PRO A 432 12.50 -1.58 12.03
C PRO A 432 13.18 -0.27 12.35
N TRP A 433 13.72 0.43 11.34
CA TRP A 433 14.34 1.73 11.55
C TRP A 433 13.37 2.73 12.17
N ILE A 434 12.13 2.80 11.65
CA ILE A 434 11.11 3.71 12.18
C ILE A 434 10.80 3.38 13.65
N ARG A 435 10.63 2.09 13.98
CA ARG A 435 10.36 1.63 15.36
C ARG A 435 11.45 2.02 16.34
N GLU A 436 12.71 1.98 15.89
CA GLU A 436 13.88 2.22 16.73
C GLU A 436 14.27 3.70 16.84
N ASN A 437 14.05 4.49 15.79
CA ASN A 437 14.68 5.81 15.66
C ASN A 437 13.71 6.99 15.56
N ALA A 438 12.46 6.78 15.11
CA ALA A 438 11.56 7.89 14.80
C ALA A 438 11.23 8.75 16.02
N LEU A 439 11.03 8.14 17.19
CA LEU A 439 10.67 8.86 18.42
C LEU A 439 11.80 9.77 18.91
N GLU A 440 13.06 9.36 18.75
CA GLU A 440 14.22 10.17 19.14
C GLU A 440 14.44 11.33 18.17
N ARG A 441 14.19 11.11 16.88
CA ARG A 441 14.54 12.06 15.82
C ARG A 441 13.45 13.06 15.46
N LEU A 442 12.19 12.69 15.67
CA LEU A 442 11.01 13.44 15.24
C LEU A 442 10.13 13.76 16.46
N GLN A 443 10.64 14.67 17.31
CA GLN A 443 10.05 14.95 18.61
C GLN A 443 8.99 16.05 18.60
N ALA A 444 8.87 16.81 17.51
CA ALA A 444 7.92 17.90 17.43
C ALA A 444 6.48 17.37 17.39
N GLU A 445 5.57 18.22 17.86
CA GLU A 445 4.15 17.92 17.96
C GLU A 445 3.46 18.09 16.59
N ARG A 446 3.81 17.18 15.69
CA ARG A 446 3.26 17.04 14.33
C ARG A 446 2.86 15.60 14.06
N THR A 447 1.78 15.43 13.30
CA THR A 447 1.34 14.11 12.87
C THR A 447 2.46 13.44 12.06
N ILE A 448 2.83 12.22 12.43
CA ILE A 448 3.75 11.40 11.63
C ILE A 448 2.91 10.48 10.75
N VAL A 449 3.23 10.40 9.47
CA VAL A 449 2.59 9.52 8.51
C VAL A 449 3.62 8.49 8.05
N ILE A 450 3.29 7.21 8.21
CA ILE A 450 4.09 6.10 7.70
C ILE A 450 3.39 5.57 6.47
N MET A 451 3.94 5.90 5.32
CA MET A 451 3.35 5.60 4.02
C MET A 451 4.01 4.36 3.39
N ASN A 452 3.20 3.49 2.79
CA ASN A 452 3.73 2.31 2.11
C ASN A 452 2.81 1.82 0.98
N ASP A 453 3.40 1.15 -0.01
CA ASP A 453 2.69 0.33 -0.99
C ASP A 453 2.15 -0.93 -0.31
N PHE A 454 1.06 -1.46 -0.83
CA PHE A 454 0.45 -2.72 -0.39
C PHE A 454 0.29 -2.79 1.13
N ILE A 455 -0.37 -1.79 1.71
CA ILE A 455 -0.48 -1.58 3.15
C ILE A 455 -0.79 -2.89 3.86
N ASP A 456 -0.05 -3.18 4.92
CA ASP A 456 -0.07 -4.47 5.61
C ASP A 456 0.00 -4.32 7.13
N GLY A 457 -0.10 -5.46 7.82
CA GLY A 457 -0.08 -5.50 9.28
C GLY A 457 1.22 -4.97 9.89
N ALA A 458 2.35 -5.14 9.19
CA ALA A 458 3.65 -4.66 9.66
C ALA A 458 3.69 -3.14 9.71
N THR A 459 3.16 -2.49 8.66
CA THR A 459 3.10 -1.03 8.56
C THR A 459 2.13 -0.44 9.59
N THR A 460 0.91 -0.99 9.69
CA THR A 460 -0.11 -0.50 10.64
C THR A 460 0.31 -0.67 12.09
N ASP A 461 0.88 -1.82 12.46
CA ASP A 461 1.33 -2.02 13.84
C ASP A 461 2.51 -1.12 14.20
N THR A 462 3.35 -0.76 13.21
CA THR A 462 4.44 0.20 13.43
C THR A 462 3.88 1.58 13.77
N SER A 463 2.83 2.04 13.09
CA SER A 463 2.19 3.33 13.41
C SER A 463 1.44 3.30 14.75
N ILE A 464 0.80 2.18 15.08
CA ILE A 464 0.10 1.98 16.36
C ILE A 464 1.11 1.98 17.52
N LEU A 465 2.23 1.26 17.39
CA LEU A 465 3.31 1.26 18.38
C LEU A 465 3.86 2.66 18.61
N LEU A 466 4.18 3.39 17.53
CA LEU A 466 4.72 4.73 17.63
C LEU A 466 3.70 5.70 18.25
N SER A 467 2.42 5.58 17.89
CA SER A 467 1.33 6.35 18.51
C SER A 467 1.26 6.12 20.02
N LYS A 468 1.32 4.86 20.46
CA LYS A 468 1.30 4.51 21.89
C LYS A 468 2.45 5.18 22.64
N GLN A 469 3.65 5.15 22.06
CA GLN A 469 4.83 5.78 22.67
C GLN A 469 4.69 7.30 22.72
N ARG A 470 4.24 7.94 21.64
CA ARG A 470 4.07 9.40 21.56
C ARG A 470 2.97 9.93 22.48
N LEU A 471 1.91 9.16 22.68
CA LEU A 471 0.85 9.48 23.64
C LEU A 471 1.26 9.25 25.10
N ALA A 472 2.31 8.46 25.38
CA ALA A 472 2.83 8.28 26.72
C ALA A 472 3.76 9.42 27.19
N LEU A 473 4.34 10.17 26.23
CA LEU A 473 5.12 11.40 26.46
C LEU A 473 4.19 12.58 26.70
#